data_AF-A0AAI9ZZH7-F1
#
_entry.id   AF-A0AAI9ZZH7-F1
#
_cell.length_a   1.000
_cell.length_b   1.000
_cell.length_c   1.000
_cell.angle_alpha   90.00
_cell.angle_beta   90.00
_cell.angle_gamma   90.00
#
_symmetry.space_group_name_H-M   'P 1'
#
loop_
_entity.id
_entity.type
_entity.pdbx_description
1 polymer ?
#
loop_
_entity_poly.entity_id
_entity_poly.type
_entity_poly.pdbx_seq_one_letter_code
_entity_poly.pdbx_strand_id
1 'polypeptide(L)'
;MGAHRGCSEHRSVNCQLRQEEARSQSAAADKTTTTTTTTTAPETRSSYRYPEPEYPVVMDEKRDYNYGYRTSTPPPPHPAMSARMTRRKGILPALAMAVLFAYSLWNYLRHPLSQASSGTSRIVPQEPPVEVAKSLVPLEAHIMSKCPDARDCLRDLVLPTMVKSLDKVNFTLSYIGTPTENDGVDCKHGPAECMGNIIELCAIHLYPDPKINLGFTMCLTREYSAIPDRTLVEDCALEHAIDIQALDDCATLDDGGFGVGMLRDSVRRSKDAGVTKSCTVRLNEEIYCIRDGGEWKDCPHGAGPNDLVIAIEKLYRSA
;
A
#
# COMPACT_ATOMS: atom_id res chain seq x y z
N MET A 1 -4.44 18.61 58.18
CA MET A 1 -4.32 17.20 57.74
C MET A 1 -4.85 17.18 56.32
N GLY A 2 -4.11 17.15 55.22
CA GLY A 2 -2.80 16.57 54.90
C GLY A 2 -3.02 15.73 53.63
N ALA A 3 -2.89 16.35 52.45
CA ALA A 3 -3.04 15.67 51.17
C ALA A 3 -1.66 15.54 50.49
N HIS A 4 -1.09 14.34 50.53
CA HIS A 4 0.10 13.99 49.76
C HIS A 4 -0.32 13.39 48.42
N ARG A 5 -0.02 14.07 47.32
CA ARG A 5 0.21 13.44 46.02
C ARG A 5 1.68 13.61 45.70
N GLY A 6 2.41 12.49 45.64
CA GLY A 6 3.81 12.45 45.24
C GLY A 6 3.95 12.71 43.74
N CYS A 7 4.78 13.67 43.37
CA CYS A 7 5.33 13.81 42.03
C CYS A 7 6.73 13.17 42.04
N SER A 8 6.95 12.24 41.11
CA SER A 8 8.22 11.54 40.86
C SER A 8 9.30 12.50 40.34
N GLU A 9 10.54 12.31 40.80
CA GLU A 9 11.71 13.21 40.75
C GLU A 9 12.34 13.46 39.37
N HIS A 10 11.69 13.12 38.25
CA HIS A 10 12.31 13.26 36.92
C HIS A 10 12.14 14.62 36.23
N ARG A 11 11.55 15.63 36.90
CA ARG A 11 11.25 16.95 36.32
C ARG A 11 12.24 18.07 36.69
N SER A 12 13.29 17.78 37.45
CA SER A 12 14.23 18.78 37.95
C SER A 12 15.38 19.09 36.97
N VAL A 13 15.83 18.11 36.18
CA VAL A 13 17.04 18.26 35.34
C VAL A 13 16.81 19.15 34.11
N ASN A 14 15.65 19.04 33.46
CA ASN A 14 15.36 19.82 32.25
C ASN A 14 14.99 21.29 32.50
N CYS A 15 14.68 21.66 33.74
CA CYS A 15 14.40 23.05 34.08
C CYS A 15 15.69 23.85 34.41
N GLN A 16 16.74 23.16 34.87
CA GLN A 16 18.04 23.77 35.15
C GLN A 16 18.85 24.01 33.86
N LEU A 17 18.82 23.09 32.89
CA LEU A 17 19.52 23.26 31.61
C LEU A 17 18.99 24.45 30.79
N ARG A 18 17.67 24.70 30.79
CA ARG A 18 17.08 25.88 30.10
C ARG A 18 17.46 27.22 30.74
N GLN A 19 17.80 27.25 32.04
CA GLN A 19 18.20 28.49 32.71
C GLN A 19 19.67 28.85 32.46
N GLU A 20 20.53 27.87 32.15
CA GLU A 20 21.94 28.11 31.82
C GLU A 20 22.14 28.57 30.37
N GLU A 21 21.33 28.07 29.42
CA GLU A 21 21.32 28.53 28.02
C GLU A 21 20.77 29.96 27.87
N ALA A 22 19.79 30.35 28.69
CA ALA A 22 19.27 31.72 28.68
C ALA A 22 20.26 32.75 29.25
N ARG A 23 21.23 32.33 30.08
CA ARG A 23 22.20 33.21 30.73
C ARG A 23 23.48 33.42 29.91
N SER A 24 23.76 32.52 28.97
CA SER A 24 24.92 32.59 28.07
C SER A 24 24.65 33.45 26.83
N GLN A 25 23.39 33.67 26.45
CA GLN A 25 23.02 34.56 25.33
C GLN A 25 22.92 36.06 25.70
N SER A 26 22.90 36.41 26.99
CA SER A 26 22.84 37.82 27.43
C SER A 26 24.21 38.47 27.70
N ALA A 27 25.32 37.76 27.46
CA ALA A 27 26.67 38.23 27.81
C ALA A 27 27.54 38.66 26.61
N ALA A 28 27.03 38.62 25.38
CA ALA A 28 27.82 38.86 24.17
C ALA A 28 27.51 40.20 23.44
N ALA A 29 26.77 41.12 24.03
CA ALA A 29 26.41 42.39 23.39
C ALA A 29 26.69 43.60 24.27
N ASP A 30 27.96 43.91 24.51
CA ASP A 30 28.36 45.27 24.88
C ASP A 30 29.86 45.54 24.58
N LYS A 31 30.13 46.31 23.51
CA LYS A 31 31.18 47.34 23.37
C LYS A 31 31.43 47.75 21.90
N THR A 32 30.96 48.96 21.57
CA THR A 32 31.72 50.11 20.99
C THR A 32 32.27 49.99 19.54
N THR A 33 32.26 50.97 18.62
CA THR A 33 31.61 52.29 18.36
C THR A 33 32.17 52.78 16.99
N THR A 34 31.29 53.29 16.11
CA THR A 34 31.45 54.34 15.06
C THR A 34 32.52 54.24 13.96
N THR A 35 32.10 54.30 12.68
CA THR A 35 32.44 55.37 11.72
C THR A 35 31.42 55.43 10.56
N THR A 36 30.95 56.65 10.30
CA THR A 36 29.98 57.13 9.31
C THR A 36 30.48 57.03 7.86
N THR A 37 29.63 56.58 6.91
CA THR A 37 29.51 57.20 5.57
C THR A 37 28.11 56.98 5.00
N THR A 38 27.45 58.09 4.68
CA THR A 38 26.17 58.23 3.98
C THR A 38 26.28 57.79 2.52
N THR A 39 25.37 56.94 2.03
CA THR A 39 24.84 57.01 0.66
C THR A 39 23.45 56.37 0.63
N THR A 40 22.49 57.21 0.28
CA THR A 40 21.07 56.95 0.02
C THR A 40 20.83 55.98 -1.15
N ALA A 41 20.00 54.95 -0.95
CA ALA A 41 19.24 54.28 -2.00
C ALA A 41 17.94 53.66 -1.39
N PRO A 42 16.83 53.63 -2.12
CA PRO A 42 15.49 53.60 -1.52
C PRO A 42 14.96 52.19 -1.24
N GLU A 43 14.21 52.11 -0.13
CA GLU A 43 13.37 50.98 0.27
C GLU A 43 12.27 50.71 -0.76
N THR A 44 12.15 49.47 -1.23
CA THR A 44 10.91 48.95 -1.82
C THR A 44 10.34 47.89 -0.91
N ARG A 45 9.46 48.33 -0.01
CA ARG A 45 8.63 47.49 0.84
C ARG A 45 7.47 46.96 0.00
N SER A 46 7.62 45.77 -0.58
CA SER A 46 6.51 45.08 -1.25
C SER A 46 5.59 44.46 -0.20
N SER A 47 4.52 45.17 0.16
CA SER A 47 3.40 44.57 0.89
C SER A 47 2.48 43.90 -0.12
N TYR A 48 2.54 42.57 -0.23
CA TYR A 48 1.48 41.83 -0.91
C TYR A 48 0.21 41.88 -0.05
N ARG A 49 -0.66 42.84 -0.36
CA ARG A 49 -2.03 42.95 0.14
C ARG A 49 -2.91 42.16 -0.82
N TYR A 50 -3.51 41.07 -0.34
CA TYR A 50 -4.56 40.35 -1.05
C TYR A 50 -5.77 41.30 -1.24
N PRO A 51 -6.38 41.39 -2.43
CA PRO A 51 -7.63 42.10 -2.59
C PRO A 51 -8.77 41.27 -1.97
N GLU A 52 -9.57 41.90 -1.09
CA GLU A 52 -10.85 41.36 -0.64
C GLU A 52 -11.85 41.32 -1.81
N PRO A 53 -12.68 40.28 -1.93
CA PRO A 53 -13.81 40.28 -2.85
C PRO A 53 -14.99 41.06 -2.24
N GLU A 54 -15.32 42.22 -2.82
CA GLU A 54 -16.49 43.03 -2.50
C GLU A 54 -17.80 42.45 -3.08
N TYR A 55 -18.27 41.27 -2.67
CA TYR A 55 -19.69 40.93 -2.88
C TYR A 55 -20.21 39.86 -1.90
N PRO A 56 -21.39 40.08 -1.29
CA PRO A 56 -22.01 39.09 -0.42
C PRO A 56 -22.59 37.94 -1.24
N VAL A 57 -22.17 36.72 -0.93
CA VAL A 57 -22.79 35.50 -1.46
C VAL A 57 -24.12 35.29 -0.74
N VAL A 58 -25.21 35.73 -1.38
CA VAL A 58 -26.57 35.34 -1.05
C VAL A 58 -26.86 34.02 -1.75
N MET A 59 -27.00 32.93 -1.00
CA MET A 59 -27.49 31.67 -1.52
C MET A 59 -29.01 31.77 -1.66
N ASP A 60 -29.49 32.07 -2.86
CA ASP A 60 -30.92 32.01 -3.21
C ASP A 60 -31.18 30.77 -4.09
N GLU A 61 -31.89 29.82 -3.50
CA GLU A 61 -32.28 28.54 -4.08
C GLU A 61 -33.49 28.71 -5.00
N LYS A 62 -33.23 29.02 -6.28
CA LYS A 62 -34.04 28.62 -7.44
C LYS A 62 -33.53 29.30 -8.69
N ARG A 63 -32.94 28.53 -9.61
CA ARG A 63 -33.15 28.74 -11.05
C ARG A 63 -32.76 27.53 -11.87
N ASP A 64 -33.75 27.08 -12.63
CA ASP A 64 -33.71 26.05 -13.67
C ASP A 64 -32.49 26.19 -14.60
N TYR A 65 -31.72 25.11 -14.71
CA TYR A 65 -30.81 24.90 -15.83
C TYR A 65 -31.49 23.97 -16.83
N ASN A 66 -32.08 24.59 -17.85
CA ASN A 66 -32.73 23.94 -18.98
C ASN A 66 -31.67 23.38 -19.95
N TYR A 67 -31.40 22.08 -19.91
CA TYR A 67 -30.57 21.38 -20.90
C TYR A 67 -31.46 20.56 -21.82
N GLY A 68 -31.42 20.86 -23.12
CA GLY A 68 -32.26 20.25 -24.15
C GLY A 68 -32.02 18.76 -24.32
N TYR A 69 -33.10 17.97 -24.30
CA TYR A 69 -33.09 16.56 -24.67
C TYR A 69 -34.00 16.27 -25.86
N ARG A 70 -33.44 15.46 -26.78
CA ARG A 70 -34.11 14.86 -27.94
C ARG A 70 -35.40 14.16 -27.54
N THR A 71 -36.44 14.38 -28.36
CA THR A 71 -37.75 13.72 -28.29
C THR A 71 -37.63 12.22 -28.58
N SER A 72 -38.12 11.40 -27.66
CA SER A 72 -38.46 10.00 -27.89
C SER A 72 -39.93 9.81 -27.52
N THR A 73 -40.70 9.24 -28.45
CA THR A 73 -42.15 8.99 -28.39
C THR A 73 -42.56 8.06 -27.24
N PRO A 74 -43.77 8.22 -26.66
CA PRO A 74 -44.30 7.33 -25.63
C PRO A 74 -44.91 6.04 -26.22
N PRO A 75 -44.89 4.91 -25.48
CA PRO A 75 -45.51 3.66 -25.91
C PRO A 75 -47.04 3.64 -25.69
N PRO A 76 -47.79 2.76 -26.38
CA PRO A 76 -49.24 2.68 -26.27
C PRO A 76 -49.72 1.95 -25.00
N PRO A 77 -51.00 2.14 -24.58
CA PRO A 77 -51.53 1.59 -23.34
C PRO A 77 -51.87 0.10 -23.45
N HIS A 78 -51.66 -0.63 -22.35
CA HIS A 78 -52.01 -2.05 -22.20
C HIS A 78 -53.53 -2.27 -22.10
N PRO A 79 -54.06 -3.41 -22.59
CA PRO A 79 -55.46 -3.76 -22.39
C PRO A 79 -55.71 -4.36 -21.00
N ALA A 80 -56.91 -4.12 -20.49
CA ALA A 80 -57.42 -4.57 -19.20
C ALA A 80 -57.43 -6.10 -19.05
N MET A 81 -57.03 -6.59 -17.87
CA MET A 81 -57.17 -7.99 -17.48
C MET A 81 -58.64 -8.36 -17.29
N SER A 82 -59.12 -9.32 -18.08
CA SER A 82 -60.34 -10.07 -17.80
C SER A 82 -60.00 -11.26 -16.90
N ALA A 83 -60.57 -11.26 -15.70
CA ALA A 83 -60.54 -12.41 -14.81
C ALA A 83 -61.46 -13.51 -15.35
N ARG A 84 -60.87 -14.64 -15.76
CA ARG A 84 -61.55 -15.95 -15.72
C ARG A 84 -60.61 -17.00 -15.16
N MET A 85 -60.85 -17.36 -13.90
CA MET A 85 -60.37 -18.59 -13.30
C MET A 85 -60.90 -19.79 -14.10
N THR A 86 -60.01 -20.64 -14.60
CA THR A 86 -60.25 -22.08 -14.72
C THR A 86 -59.03 -22.89 -14.29
N ARG A 87 -59.12 -23.25 -13.01
CA ARG A 87 -58.50 -24.35 -12.27
C ARG A 87 -58.25 -25.62 -13.10
N ARG A 88 -56.98 -26.09 -13.14
CA ARG A 88 -56.48 -27.50 -13.13
C ARG A 88 -55.17 -27.68 -13.93
N LYS A 89 -54.01 -27.26 -13.40
CA LYS A 89 -52.69 -27.69 -13.92
C LYS A 89 -51.59 -27.80 -12.82
N GLY A 90 -51.95 -28.23 -11.61
CA GLY A 90 -51.00 -28.42 -10.50
C GLY A 90 -50.61 -29.88 -10.19
N ILE A 91 -51.27 -30.87 -10.84
CA ILE A 91 -51.13 -32.28 -10.45
C ILE A 91 -49.89 -32.94 -11.10
N LEU A 92 -49.55 -32.53 -12.33
CA LEU A 92 -48.40 -33.09 -13.07
C LEU A 92 -47.03 -32.82 -12.41
N PRO A 93 -46.68 -31.59 -11.96
CA PRO A 93 -45.39 -31.37 -11.30
C PRO A 93 -45.30 -32.03 -9.91
N ALA A 94 -46.41 -32.13 -9.18
CA ALA A 94 -46.46 -32.79 -7.88
C ALA A 94 -46.21 -34.30 -7.98
N LEU A 95 -46.76 -34.96 -9.01
CA LEU A 95 -46.51 -36.38 -9.26
C LEU A 95 -45.06 -36.65 -9.68
N ALA A 96 -44.46 -35.77 -10.49
CA ALA A 96 -43.05 -35.90 -10.88
C ALA A 96 -42.10 -35.82 -9.67
N MET A 97 -42.35 -34.90 -8.74
CA MET A 97 -41.57 -34.78 -7.50
C MET A 97 -41.75 -35.99 -6.58
N ALA A 98 -42.97 -36.53 -6.47
CA ALA A 98 -43.24 -37.72 -5.67
C ALA A 98 -42.52 -38.97 -6.23
N VAL A 99 -42.46 -39.11 -7.55
CA VAL A 99 -41.75 -40.22 -8.21
C VAL A 99 -40.23 -40.09 -8.00
N LEU A 100 -39.66 -38.89 -8.10
CA LEU A 100 -38.24 -38.67 -7.82
C LEU A 100 -37.87 -38.96 -6.37
N PHE A 101 -38.73 -38.59 -5.43
CA PHE A 101 -38.52 -38.86 -4.00
C PHE A 101 -38.66 -40.35 -3.68
N ALA A 102 -39.62 -41.04 -4.30
CA ALA A 102 -39.74 -42.50 -4.18
C ALA A 102 -38.54 -43.22 -4.79
N TYR A 103 -38.01 -42.74 -5.92
CA TYR A 103 -36.82 -43.29 -6.57
C TYR A 103 -35.56 -43.11 -5.71
N SER A 104 -35.35 -41.92 -5.14
CA SER A 104 -34.20 -41.66 -4.26
C SER A 104 -34.29 -42.46 -2.95
N LEU A 105 -35.49 -42.58 -2.36
CA LEU A 105 -35.71 -43.41 -1.16
C LEU A 105 -35.49 -44.90 -1.45
N TRP A 106 -35.98 -45.38 -2.59
CA TRP A 106 -35.76 -46.75 -3.06
C TRP A 106 -34.26 -47.05 -3.28
N ASN A 107 -33.51 -46.09 -3.83
CA ASN A 107 -32.05 -46.24 -3.99
C ASN A 107 -31.34 -46.26 -2.64
N TYR A 108 -31.76 -45.43 -1.69
CA TYR A 108 -31.25 -45.41 -0.31
C TYR A 108 -31.50 -46.73 0.44
N LEU A 109 -32.67 -47.34 0.23
CA LEU A 109 -33.06 -48.63 0.84
C LEU A 109 -32.42 -49.83 0.12
N ARG A 110 -32.00 -49.70 -1.15
CA ARG A 110 -31.32 -50.76 -1.92
C ARG A 110 -29.81 -50.80 -1.73
N HIS A 111 -29.18 -49.72 -1.28
CA HIS A 111 -27.78 -49.78 -0.88
C HIS A 111 -27.71 -50.35 0.54
N PRO A 112 -27.28 -51.62 0.73
CA PRO A 112 -27.03 -52.12 2.07
C PRO A 112 -26.02 -51.18 2.71
N LEU A 113 -26.29 -50.76 3.95
CA LEU A 113 -25.27 -50.19 4.82
C LEU A 113 -24.03 -51.05 4.67
N SER A 114 -23.00 -50.53 3.99
CA SER A 114 -21.71 -51.17 3.93
C SER A 114 -21.32 -51.45 5.37
N GLN A 115 -21.35 -52.72 5.75
CA GLN A 115 -20.85 -53.18 7.03
C GLN A 115 -19.46 -52.57 7.19
N ALA A 116 -19.32 -51.75 8.23
CA ALA A 116 -18.03 -51.47 8.80
C ALA A 116 -17.47 -52.83 9.27
N SER A 117 -16.72 -53.47 8.38
CA SER A 117 -15.95 -54.67 8.68
C SER A 117 -14.98 -54.29 9.79
N SER A 118 -15.26 -54.76 11.00
CA SER A 118 -14.26 -54.89 12.06
C SER A 118 -13.28 -56.00 11.64
N GLY A 119 -12.46 -55.70 10.64
CA GLY A 119 -11.28 -56.47 10.29
C GLY A 119 -10.10 -55.83 11.00
N THR A 120 -9.53 -56.54 11.97
CA THR A 120 -8.27 -56.19 12.65
C THR A 120 -7.11 -56.28 11.66
N SER A 121 -7.05 -55.34 10.72
CA SER A 121 -5.85 -55.09 9.94
C SER A 121 -5.10 -53.97 10.66
N ARG A 122 -3.87 -54.24 11.09
CA ARG A 122 -2.98 -53.21 11.63
C ARG A 122 -2.74 -52.18 10.54
N ILE A 123 -3.53 -51.11 10.57
CA ILE A 123 -3.24 -49.88 9.84
C ILE A 123 -2.01 -49.31 10.54
N VAL A 124 -0.83 -49.57 9.98
CA VAL A 124 0.30 -48.66 10.17
C VAL A 124 -0.21 -47.33 9.62
N PRO A 125 -0.26 -46.25 10.43
CA PRO A 125 -0.58 -44.93 9.91
C PRO A 125 0.46 -44.63 8.82
N GLN A 126 0.05 -44.67 7.55
CA GLN A 126 0.81 -43.99 6.53
C GLN A 126 0.59 -42.52 6.82
N GLU A 127 1.62 -41.89 7.38
CA GLU A 127 1.76 -40.45 7.33
C GLU A 127 1.50 -40.03 5.87
N PRO A 128 0.60 -39.07 5.61
CA PRO A 128 0.48 -38.50 4.28
C PRO A 128 1.89 -38.07 3.84
N PRO A 129 2.24 -38.20 2.55
CA PRO A 129 3.55 -37.75 2.10
C PRO A 129 3.70 -36.32 2.57
N VAL A 130 4.71 -36.07 3.41
CA VAL A 130 5.13 -34.72 3.73
C VAL A 130 5.54 -34.16 2.37
N GLU A 131 4.66 -33.39 1.71
CA GLU A 131 5.08 -32.54 0.63
C GLU A 131 6.15 -31.64 1.24
N VAL A 132 7.40 -31.94 0.90
CA VAL A 132 8.53 -31.10 1.24
C VAL A 132 8.21 -29.77 0.58
N ALA A 133 7.78 -28.80 1.40
CA ALA A 133 7.45 -27.46 0.93
C ALA A 133 8.69 -26.94 0.20
N LYS A 134 8.56 -26.84 -1.12
CA LYS A 134 9.66 -26.50 -1.99
C LYS A 134 10.10 -25.07 -1.68
N SER A 135 11.42 -24.85 -1.59
CA SER A 135 11.95 -23.56 -1.20
C SER A 135 11.63 -22.50 -2.26
N LEU A 136 11.10 -21.35 -1.82
CA LEU A 136 10.76 -20.23 -2.71
C LEU A 136 12.02 -19.45 -3.08
N VAL A 137 12.09 -19.01 -4.34
CA VAL A 137 13.25 -18.24 -4.84
C VAL A 137 13.20 -16.81 -4.29
N PRO A 138 14.28 -16.29 -3.67
CA PRO A 138 14.34 -14.89 -3.26
C PRO A 138 14.23 -13.96 -4.48
N LEU A 139 13.24 -13.08 -4.49
CA LEU A 139 13.08 -12.03 -5.49
C LEU A 139 12.91 -10.70 -4.76
N GLU A 140 13.77 -9.74 -5.03
CA GLU A 140 13.76 -8.46 -4.31
C GLU A 140 13.81 -7.30 -5.30
N ALA A 141 12.95 -6.31 -5.12
CA ALA A 141 13.02 -5.05 -5.84
C ALA A 141 13.41 -3.93 -4.87
N HIS A 142 14.41 -3.13 -5.24
CA HIS A 142 14.87 -1.98 -4.47
C HIS A 142 14.44 -0.69 -5.18
N ILE A 143 13.62 0.12 -4.51
CA ILE A 143 12.99 1.31 -5.09
C ILE A 143 13.13 2.54 -4.19
N MET A 144 12.75 3.69 -4.73
CA MET A 144 12.35 4.85 -3.96
C MET A 144 10.98 5.31 -4.46
N SER A 145 10.04 5.60 -3.56
CA SER A 145 8.63 5.86 -3.91
C SER A 145 8.44 7.00 -4.92
N LYS A 146 9.29 8.04 -4.88
CA LYS A 146 9.22 9.19 -5.80
C LYS A 146 10.08 9.05 -7.05
N CYS A 147 10.63 7.87 -7.33
CA CYS A 147 11.53 7.67 -8.46
C CYS A 147 10.77 7.27 -9.75
N PRO A 148 10.94 7.99 -10.87
CA PRO A 148 10.31 7.61 -12.15
C PRO A 148 10.79 6.26 -12.68
N ASP A 149 12.03 5.88 -12.42
CA ASP A 149 12.55 4.57 -12.82
C ASP A 149 11.92 3.42 -12.00
N ALA A 150 11.49 3.67 -10.76
CA ALA A 150 10.71 2.70 -9.98
C ALA A 150 9.36 2.42 -10.66
N ARG A 151 8.67 3.46 -11.13
CA ARG A 151 7.40 3.32 -11.87
C ARG A 151 7.54 2.41 -13.08
N ASP A 152 8.53 2.67 -13.92
CA ASP A 152 8.76 1.89 -15.13
C ASP A 152 9.17 0.45 -14.79
N CYS A 153 10.04 0.28 -13.80
CA CYS A 153 10.49 -1.04 -13.34
C CYS A 153 9.34 -1.90 -12.81
N LEU A 154 8.51 -1.33 -11.93
CA LEU A 154 7.37 -2.03 -11.36
C LEU A 154 6.35 -2.41 -12.44
N ARG A 155 6.03 -1.47 -13.33
CA ARG A 155 5.06 -1.68 -14.42
C ARG A 155 5.54 -2.70 -15.45
N ASP A 156 6.78 -2.61 -15.90
CA ASP A 156 7.27 -3.31 -17.09
C ASP A 156 7.94 -4.65 -16.77
N LEU A 157 8.49 -4.81 -15.57
CA LEU A 157 9.24 -6.01 -15.17
C LEU A 157 8.64 -6.72 -13.95
N VAL A 158 8.49 -6.03 -12.81
CA VAL A 158 8.14 -6.70 -11.54
C VAL A 158 6.70 -7.20 -11.54
N LEU A 159 5.70 -6.35 -11.79
CA LEU A 159 4.29 -6.76 -11.77
C LEU A 159 3.98 -7.88 -12.78
N PRO A 160 4.38 -7.78 -14.07
CA PRO A 160 4.11 -8.85 -15.02
C PRO A 160 4.80 -10.18 -14.66
N THR A 161 5.94 -10.12 -13.98
CA THR A 161 6.63 -11.31 -13.44
C THR A 161 5.87 -11.91 -12.27
N MET A 162 5.45 -11.08 -11.32
CA MET A 162 4.72 -11.50 -10.12
C MET A 162 3.39 -12.16 -10.48
N VAL A 163 2.68 -11.67 -11.51
CA VAL A 163 1.46 -12.32 -12.03
C VAL A 163 1.70 -13.79 -12.43
N LYS A 164 2.91 -14.11 -12.91
CA LYS A 164 3.24 -15.46 -13.43
C LYS A 164 3.96 -16.35 -12.42
N SER A 165 4.59 -15.76 -11.40
CA SER A 165 5.55 -16.47 -10.54
C SER A 165 5.32 -16.25 -9.04
N LEU A 166 4.20 -15.64 -8.64
CA LEU A 166 3.90 -15.37 -7.22
C LEU A 166 4.02 -16.60 -6.32
N ASP A 167 3.66 -17.79 -6.82
CA ASP A 167 3.71 -19.06 -6.11
C ASP A 167 5.12 -19.67 -6.01
N LYS A 168 6.14 -19.05 -6.62
CA LYS A 168 7.51 -19.59 -6.75
C LYS A 168 8.55 -18.70 -6.09
N VAL A 169 8.17 -17.51 -5.64
CA VAL A 169 9.10 -16.51 -5.12
C VAL A 169 8.74 -16.08 -3.70
N ASN A 170 9.77 -15.79 -2.92
CA ASN A 170 9.64 -14.98 -1.73
C ASN A 170 9.94 -13.53 -2.13
N PHE A 171 8.88 -12.76 -2.44
CA PHE A 171 9.03 -11.40 -2.93
C PHE A 171 9.22 -10.39 -1.78
N THR A 172 10.23 -9.54 -1.90
CA THR A 172 10.50 -8.43 -0.97
C THR A 172 10.60 -7.12 -1.74
N LEU A 173 9.99 -6.06 -1.20
CA LEU A 173 10.17 -4.70 -1.69
C LEU A 173 10.96 -3.90 -0.66
N SER A 174 12.12 -3.40 -1.07
CA SER A 174 13.08 -2.69 -0.22
C SER A 174 13.30 -1.26 -0.71
N TYR A 175 13.68 -0.37 0.20
CA TYR A 175 13.78 1.06 -0.07
C TYR A 175 15.22 1.54 0.00
N ILE A 176 15.54 2.52 -0.85
CA ILE A 176 16.86 3.16 -0.92
C ILE A 176 16.79 4.52 -0.22
N GLY A 177 17.84 4.83 0.52
CA GLY A 177 18.02 6.09 1.26
C GLY A 177 19.38 6.11 1.93
N THR A 178 19.62 7.09 2.80
CA THR A 178 20.86 7.23 3.57
C THR A 178 20.52 7.32 5.05
N PRO A 179 20.96 6.37 5.91
CA PRO A 179 20.75 6.51 7.34
C PRO A 179 21.49 7.74 7.87
N THR A 180 20.87 8.48 8.80
CA THR A 180 21.48 9.64 9.46
C THR A 180 22.03 9.28 10.83
N GLU A 181 22.83 10.16 11.43
CA GLU A 181 23.43 9.95 12.77
C GLU A 181 22.38 9.91 13.89
N ASN A 182 21.27 10.64 13.72
CA ASN A 182 20.18 10.74 14.70
C ASN A 182 19.07 9.73 14.44
N ASP A 183 19.43 8.53 13.98
CA ASP A 183 18.44 7.46 13.73
C ASP A 183 17.36 7.86 12.68
N GLY A 184 17.65 8.82 11.82
CA GLY A 184 16.79 9.19 10.69
C GLY A 184 17.17 8.49 9.39
N VAL A 185 16.47 8.86 8.32
CA VAL A 185 16.79 8.47 6.94
C VAL A 185 16.64 9.70 6.04
N ASP A 186 17.66 9.96 5.24
CA ASP A 186 17.62 10.94 4.16
C ASP A 186 17.27 10.25 2.84
N CYS A 187 16.27 10.79 2.14
CA CYS A 187 15.80 10.27 0.86
C CYS A 187 16.21 11.20 -0.30
N LYS A 188 16.48 10.64 -1.48
CA LYS A 188 17.04 11.39 -2.62
C LYS A 188 16.08 12.47 -3.10
N HIS A 189 14.78 12.19 -3.11
CA HIS A 189 13.76 13.14 -3.55
C HIS A 189 13.12 13.91 -2.38
N GLY A 190 13.82 14.00 -1.25
CA GLY A 190 13.44 14.79 -0.09
C GLY A 190 12.45 14.10 0.86
N PRO A 191 11.95 14.82 1.88
CA PRO A 191 11.15 14.25 2.96
C PRO A 191 9.84 13.59 2.49
N ALA A 192 9.24 14.11 1.42
CA ALA A 192 8.04 13.54 0.81
C ALA A 192 8.26 12.09 0.33
N GLU A 193 9.46 11.76 -0.17
CA GLU A 193 9.81 10.38 -0.53
C GLU A 193 9.97 9.50 0.69
N CYS A 194 10.60 10.00 1.76
CA CYS A 194 10.71 9.21 2.99
C CYS A 194 9.33 8.86 3.55
N MET A 195 8.40 9.81 3.54
CA MET A 195 7.01 9.55 3.93
C MET A 195 6.34 8.54 2.99
N GLY A 196 6.52 8.67 1.67
CA GLY A 196 6.04 7.68 0.71
C GLY A 196 6.57 6.27 0.96
N ASN A 197 7.87 6.13 1.23
CA ASN A 197 8.49 4.85 1.55
C ASN A 197 7.91 4.26 2.85
N ILE A 198 7.66 5.10 3.87
CA ILE A 198 7.03 4.67 5.13
C ILE A 198 5.61 4.17 4.90
N ILE A 199 4.80 4.91 4.12
CA ILE A 199 3.43 4.53 3.79
C ILE A 199 3.40 3.18 3.08
N GLU A 200 4.26 2.97 2.08
CA GLU A 200 4.34 1.71 1.37
C GLU A 200 4.87 0.56 2.26
N LEU A 201 5.83 0.82 3.15
CA LEU A 201 6.29 -0.16 4.16
C LEU A 201 5.19 -0.54 5.16
N CYS A 202 4.39 0.43 5.59
CA CYS A 202 3.23 0.18 6.44
C CYS A 202 2.19 -0.68 5.72
N ALA A 203 1.94 -0.42 4.43
CA ALA A 203 1.06 -1.29 3.63
C ALA A 203 1.59 -2.72 3.55
N ILE A 204 2.90 -2.92 3.33
CA ILE A 204 3.52 -4.25 3.34
C ILE A 204 3.38 -4.93 4.71
N HIS A 205 3.60 -4.18 5.80
CA HIS A 205 3.52 -4.69 7.16
C HIS A 205 2.10 -5.16 7.53
N LEU A 206 1.08 -4.34 7.21
CA LEU A 206 -0.31 -4.61 7.55
C LEU A 206 -0.97 -5.61 6.59
N TYR A 207 -0.57 -5.58 5.32
CA TYR A 207 -1.16 -6.38 4.23
C TYR A 207 -0.07 -7.17 3.50
N PRO A 208 0.44 -8.27 4.08
CA PRO A 208 1.60 -8.97 3.54
C PRO A 208 1.35 -9.71 2.22
N ASP A 209 0.09 -9.87 1.77
CA ASP A 209 -0.20 -10.43 0.44
C ASP A 209 0.32 -9.48 -0.66
N PRO A 210 1.31 -9.92 -1.48
CA PRO A 210 1.85 -9.08 -2.55
C PRO A 210 0.80 -8.62 -3.55
N LYS A 211 -0.34 -9.30 -3.71
CA LYS A 211 -1.41 -8.84 -4.59
C LYS A 211 -2.03 -7.52 -4.12
N ILE A 212 -2.02 -7.28 -2.80
CA ILE A 212 -2.56 -6.07 -2.17
C ILE A 212 -1.45 -5.02 -2.11
N ASN A 213 -0.36 -5.30 -1.39
CA ASN A 213 0.66 -4.28 -1.13
C ASN A 213 1.37 -3.81 -2.41
N LEU A 214 1.71 -4.72 -3.34
CA LEU A 214 2.38 -4.33 -4.58
C LEU A 214 1.44 -3.61 -5.54
N GLY A 215 0.14 -3.94 -5.49
CA GLY A 215 -0.91 -3.20 -6.19
C GLY A 215 -0.95 -1.74 -5.70
N PHE A 216 -1.07 -1.56 -4.38
CA PHE A 216 -1.07 -0.25 -3.73
C PHE A 216 0.20 0.55 -4.03
N THR A 217 1.38 -0.05 -3.89
CA THR A 217 2.66 0.57 -4.25
C THR A 217 2.65 1.03 -5.71
N MET A 218 2.20 0.19 -6.65
CA MET A 218 2.13 0.58 -8.06
C MET A 218 1.14 1.74 -8.27
N CYS A 219 -0.02 1.73 -7.60
CA CYS A 219 -0.99 2.82 -7.68
C CYS A 219 -0.35 4.16 -7.28
N LEU A 220 0.31 4.22 -6.12
CA LEU A 220 1.04 5.42 -5.68
C LEU A 220 2.13 5.81 -6.68
N THR A 221 2.93 4.83 -7.10
CA THR A 221 4.11 5.06 -7.96
C THR A 221 3.72 5.55 -9.36
N ARG A 222 2.49 5.29 -9.85
CA ARG A 222 2.00 5.88 -11.13
C ARG A 222 1.99 7.39 -11.09
N GLU A 223 1.66 7.96 -9.92
CA GLU A 223 1.62 9.39 -9.64
C GLU A 223 2.73 9.80 -8.66
N TYR A 224 3.93 9.19 -8.80
CA TYR A 224 5.07 9.36 -7.89
C TYR A 224 5.40 10.81 -7.51
N SER A 225 5.13 11.77 -8.39
CA SER A 225 5.34 13.20 -8.13
C SER A 225 4.43 13.74 -7.02
N ALA A 226 3.22 13.21 -6.88
CA ALA A 226 2.23 13.64 -5.89
C ALA A 226 2.40 12.96 -4.53
N ILE A 227 3.12 11.84 -4.42
CA ILE A 227 3.38 11.19 -3.12
C ILE A 227 4.00 12.18 -2.10
N PRO A 228 3.53 12.27 -0.84
CA PRO A 228 2.49 11.46 -0.20
C PRO A 228 1.14 12.21 -0.09
N ASP A 229 0.67 12.86 -1.15
CA ASP A 229 -0.60 13.59 -1.15
C ASP A 229 -1.74 12.72 -0.58
N ARG A 230 -2.53 13.31 0.32
CA ARG A 230 -3.55 12.57 1.08
C ARG A 230 -4.59 11.94 0.16
N THR A 231 -5.01 12.67 -0.87
CA THR A 231 -6.05 12.21 -1.81
C THR A 231 -5.54 10.99 -2.58
N LEU A 232 -4.30 11.06 -3.07
CA LEU A 232 -3.67 9.94 -3.78
C LEU A 232 -3.57 8.69 -2.88
N VAL A 233 -3.16 8.87 -1.62
CA VAL A 233 -3.03 7.75 -0.67
C VAL A 233 -4.39 7.13 -0.35
N GLU A 234 -5.43 7.95 -0.13
CA GLU A 234 -6.79 7.49 0.12
C GLU A 234 -7.38 6.74 -1.09
N ASP A 235 -7.24 7.29 -2.30
CA ASP A 235 -7.74 6.67 -3.53
C ASP A 235 -7.07 5.32 -3.78
N CYS A 236 -5.74 5.25 -3.65
CA CYS A 236 -5.00 4.00 -3.82
C CYS A 236 -5.32 2.99 -2.70
N ALA A 237 -5.52 3.44 -1.46
CA ALA A 237 -5.91 2.56 -0.36
C ALA A 237 -7.28 1.94 -0.62
N LEU A 238 -8.24 2.75 -1.09
CA LEU A 238 -9.58 2.27 -1.47
C LEU A 238 -9.52 1.27 -2.64
N GLU A 239 -8.75 1.56 -3.69
CA GLU A 239 -8.60 0.67 -4.87
C GLU A 239 -8.08 -0.72 -4.47
N HIS A 240 -7.18 -0.78 -3.49
CA HIS A 240 -6.51 -2.01 -3.07
C HIS A 240 -7.03 -2.59 -1.74
N ALA A 241 -8.18 -2.11 -1.25
CA ALA A 241 -8.81 -2.58 -0.01
C ALA A 241 -7.88 -2.49 1.24
N ILE A 242 -7.08 -1.43 1.29
CA ILE A 242 -6.28 -1.04 2.45
C ILE A 242 -7.11 -0.09 3.31
N ASP A 243 -7.12 -0.35 4.62
CA ASP A 243 -7.72 0.55 5.60
C ASP A 243 -6.80 1.76 5.81
N ILE A 244 -7.26 2.93 5.37
CA ILE A 244 -6.50 4.17 5.49
C ILE A 244 -6.20 4.54 6.94
N GLN A 245 -7.12 4.25 7.87
CA GLN A 245 -6.90 4.55 9.28
C GLN A 245 -5.80 3.65 9.84
N ALA A 246 -5.82 2.36 9.51
CA ALA A 246 -4.75 1.44 9.92
C ALA A 246 -3.38 1.87 9.35
N LEU A 247 -3.37 2.39 8.12
CA LEU A 247 -2.17 2.90 7.47
C LEU A 247 -1.62 4.15 8.18
N ASP A 248 -2.50 5.10 8.51
CA ASP A 248 -2.17 6.30 9.28
C ASP A 248 -1.66 5.96 10.68
N ASP A 249 -2.34 5.04 11.36
CA ASP A 249 -1.96 4.56 12.68
C ASP A 249 -0.56 3.92 12.62
N CYS A 250 -0.26 3.12 11.60
CA CYS A 250 1.07 2.55 11.42
C CYS A 250 2.15 3.62 11.16
N ALA A 251 1.86 4.59 10.30
CA ALA A 251 2.83 5.63 9.93
C ALA A 251 3.12 6.60 11.07
N THR A 252 2.18 6.75 12.01
CA THR A 252 2.28 7.66 13.17
C THR A 252 2.57 6.94 14.48
N LEU A 253 2.58 5.61 14.50
CA LEU A 253 2.91 4.80 15.68
C LEU A 253 4.26 5.19 16.26
N ASP A 254 4.30 5.32 17.59
CA ASP A 254 5.46 5.78 18.36
C ASP A 254 5.98 7.15 17.91
N ASP A 255 5.07 8.09 17.66
CA ASP A 255 5.36 9.45 17.15
C ASP A 255 6.11 9.40 15.79
N GLY A 256 5.76 8.39 14.98
CA GLY A 256 6.40 8.06 13.70
C GLY A 256 7.66 7.18 13.82
N GLY A 257 8.11 6.86 15.03
CA GLY A 257 9.29 6.06 15.28
C GLY A 257 9.22 4.66 14.68
N PHE A 258 8.04 4.04 14.67
CA PHE A 258 7.83 2.72 14.07
C PHE A 258 8.07 2.73 12.56
N GLY A 259 7.40 3.64 11.85
CA GLY A 259 7.56 3.81 10.41
C GLY A 259 8.99 4.17 10.01
N VAL A 260 9.62 5.11 10.72
CA VAL A 260 11.03 5.49 10.49
C VAL A 260 11.97 4.31 10.76
N GLY A 261 11.69 3.48 11.78
CA GLY A 261 12.45 2.27 12.07
C GLY A 261 12.40 1.27 10.91
N MET A 262 11.20 0.96 10.40
CA MET A 262 11.04 0.09 9.22
C MET A 262 11.78 0.64 8.00
N LEU A 263 11.70 1.94 7.75
CA LEU A 263 12.42 2.58 6.65
C LEU A 263 13.94 2.44 6.83
N ARG A 264 14.46 2.66 8.04
CA ARG A 264 15.89 2.52 8.34
C ARG A 264 16.38 1.10 8.09
N ASP A 265 15.63 0.09 8.51
CA ASP A 265 15.99 -1.32 8.30
C ASP A 265 15.94 -1.70 6.82
N SER A 266 14.95 -1.19 6.09
CA SER A 266 14.86 -1.37 4.64
C SER A 266 16.02 -0.73 3.89
N VAL A 267 16.42 0.48 4.28
CA VAL A 267 17.57 1.19 3.72
C VAL A 267 18.89 0.49 4.02
N ARG A 268 19.07 -0.03 5.25
CA ARG A 268 20.24 -0.84 5.60
C ARG A 268 20.33 -2.08 4.73
N ARG A 269 19.21 -2.80 4.54
CA ARG A 269 19.15 -3.96 3.63
C ARG A 269 19.59 -3.61 2.20
N SER A 270 19.07 -2.52 1.63
CA SER A 270 19.48 -2.06 0.30
C SER A 270 20.97 -1.71 0.23
N LYS A 271 21.50 -1.08 1.28
CA LYS A 271 22.92 -0.73 1.38
C LYS A 271 23.81 -1.97 1.49
N ASP A 272 23.45 -2.93 2.32
CA ASP A 272 24.19 -4.18 2.54
C ASP A 272 24.18 -5.05 1.27
N ALA A 273 23.13 -4.94 0.46
CA ALA A 273 23.02 -5.53 -0.87
C ALA A 273 23.86 -4.82 -1.95
N GLY A 274 24.54 -3.71 -1.63
CA GLY A 274 25.30 -2.91 -2.59
C GLY A 274 24.44 -2.14 -3.59
N VAL A 275 23.15 -1.95 -3.30
CA VAL A 275 22.20 -1.30 -4.22
C VAL A 275 22.24 0.22 -4.05
N THR A 276 22.45 0.92 -5.16
CA THR A 276 22.54 2.40 -5.19
C THR A 276 21.55 3.07 -6.13
N LYS A 277 20.84 2.29 -6.96
CA LYS A 277 19.94 2.79 -8.00
C LYS A 277 18.53 2.26 -7.81
N SER A 278 17.56 3.17 -7.82
CA SER A 278 16.15 2.82 -7.99
C SER A 278 15.85 2.90 -9.48
N CYS A 279 15.36 1.86 -10.15
CA CYS A 279 15.01 0.54 -9.61
C CYS A 279 16.16 -0.46 -9.80
N THR A 280 16.43 -1.31 -8.80
CA THR A 280 17.29 -2.49 -8.95
C THR A 280 16.50 -3.74 -8.58
N VAL A 281 16.40 -4.69 -9.50
CA VAL A 281 15.81 -6.01 -9.24
C VAL A 281 16.93 -7.00 -8.97
N ARG A 282 16.79 -7.77 -7.89
CA ARG A 282 17.67 -8.85 -7.49
C ARG A 282 16.93 -10.18 -7.52
N LEU A 283 17.61 -11.21 -8.01
CA LEU A 283 17.13 -12.57 -8.07
C LEU A 283 18.15 -13.47 -7.40
N ASN A 284 17.71 -14.26 -6.41
CA ASN A 284 18.60 -15.12 -5.62
C ASN A 284 19.81 -14.36 -5.06
N GLU A 285 19.53 -13.21 -4.43
CA GLU A 285 20.52 -12.32 -3.79
C GLU A 285 21.52 -11.63 -4.75
N GLU A 286 21.43 -11.88 -6.06
CA GLU A 286 22.29 -11.24 -7.08
C GLU A 286 21.52 -10.17 -7.86
N ILE A 287 22.22 -9.12 -8.32
CA ILE A 287 21.63 -8.11 -9.21
C ILE A 287 21.21 -8.78 -10.52
N TYR A 288 19.92 -8.69 -10.84
CA TYR A 288 19.35 -9.25 -12.05
C TYR A 288 19.26 -8.21 -13.18
N CYS A 289 18.76 -7.02 -12.87
CA CYS A 289 18.54 -5.95 -13.85
C CYS A 289 18.30 -4.61 -13.15
N ILE A 290 18.79 -3.51 -13.74
CA ILE A 290 18.68 -2.15 -13.20
C ILE A 290 17.94 -1.26 -14.19
N ARG A 291 17.00 -0.45 -13.70
CA ARG A 291 16.36 0.63 -14.46
C ARG A 291 16.95 1.96 -13.99
N ASP A 292 17.58 2.70 -14.89
CA ASP A 292 18.30 3.93 -14.52
C ASP A 292 18.33 4.92 -15.69
N GLY A 293 17.68 6.07 -15.49
CA GLY A 293 17.56 7.12 -16.51
C GLY A 293 16.67 6.71 -17.68
N GLY A 294 15.62 5.92 -17.44
CA GLY A 294 14.72 5.44 -18.49
C GLY A 294 15.28 4.32 -19.36
N GLU A 295 16.42 3.73 -18.98
CA GLU A 295 17.08 2.63 -19.70
C GLU A 295 17.27 1.41 -18.79
N TRP A 296 17.24 0.23 -19.39
CA TRP A 296 17.59 -1.03 -18.73
C TRP A 296 19.10 -1.26 -18.84
N LYS A 297 19.77 -1.49 -17.70
CA LYS A 297 21.21 -1.64 -17.56
C LYS A 297 21.53 -2.86 -16.72
N ASP A 298 22.68 -3.47 -16.97
CA ASP A 298 23.19 -4.61 -16.20
C ASP A 298 22.19 -5.77 -16.11
N CYS A 299 21.55 -6.11 -17.24
CA CYS A 299 20.55 -7.18 -17.37
C CYS A 299 21.10 -8.36 -18.20
N PRO A 300 22.05 -9.17 -17.68
CA PRO A 300 22.77 -10.20 -18.44
C PRO A 300 21.85 -11.30 -19.01
N HIS A 301 20.67 -11.46 -18.43
CA HIS A 301 19.68 -12.45 -18.83
C HIS A 301 18.47 -11.86 -19.57
N GLY A 302 18.49 -10.55 -19.87
CA GLY A 302 17.38 -9.85 -20.48
C GLY A 302 16.63 -8.95 -19.48
N ALA A 303 15.95 -7.94 -20.01
CA ALA A 303 15.16 -6.97 -19.24
C ALA A 303 13.65 -7.20 -19.37
N GLY A 304 13.24 -8.30 -20.00
CA GLY A 304 11.84 -8.64 -20.19
C GLY A 304 11.27 -9.47 -19.03
N PRO A 305 9.96 -9.35 -18.73
CA PRO A 305 9.33 -10.16 -17.69
C PRO A 305 9.38 -11.66 -17.99
N ASN A 306 9.33 -12.07 -19.26
CA ASN A 306 9.48 -13.49 -19.61
C ASN A 306 10.87 -14.04 -19.29
N ASP A 307 11.91 -13.22 -19.45
CA ASP A 307 13.29 -13.61 -19.14
C ASP A 307 13.44 -13.85 -17.63
N LEU A 308 12.87 -12.96 -16.82
CA LEU A 308 12.89 -13.09 -15.36
C LEU A 308 12.08 -14.29 -14.89
N VAL A 309 10.91 -14.55 -15.47
CA VAL A 309 10.10 -15.75 -15.19
C VAL A 309 10.88 -17.03 -15.51
N ILE A 310 11.59 -17.09 -16.64
CA ILE A 310 12.42 -18.26 -16.99
C ILE A 310 13.55 -18.44 -15.98
N ALA A 311 14.20 -17.35 -15.55
CA ALA A 311 15.26 -17.40 -14.55
C ALA A 311 14.74 -17.89 -13.18
N ILE A 312 13.58 -17.38 -12.74
CA ILE A 312 12.89 -17.85 -11.53
C ILE A 312 12.55 -19.34 -11.64
N GLU A 313 11.94 -19.77 -12.75
CA GLU A 313 11.54 -21.17 -12.94
C GLU A 313 12.74 -22.12 -12.89
N LYS A 314 13.88 -21.70 -13.48
CA LYS A 314 15.13 -22.46 -13.43
C LYS A 314 15.62 -22.64 -11.99
N LEU A 315 15.68 -21.55 -11.23
CA LEU A 315 16.12 -21.58 -9.83
C LEU A 315 15.16 -22.37 -8.95
N TYR A 316 13.86 -22.14 -9.12
CA TYR A 316 12.82 -22.86 -8.38
C TYR A 316 12.95 -24.35 -8.65
N ARG A 317 13.12 -24.82 -9.89
CA ARG A 317 13.31 -26.25 -10.20
C ARG A 317 14.56 -26.88 -9.59
N SER A 318 15.60 -26.10 -9.31
CA SER A 318 16.83 -26.58 -8.66
C SER A 318 16.81 -26.52 -7.14
N ALA A 319 15.75 -25.97 -6.54
CA ALA A 319 15.62 -25.70 -5.11
C ALA A 319 14.82 -26.78 -4.36
#